data_AF-A0A832TMG1-F1
#
_entry.id   AF-A0A832TMG1-F1
#
_cell.length_a   1.000
_cell.length_b   1.000
_cell.length_c   1.000
_cell.angle_alpha   90.00
_cell.angle_beta   90.00
_cell.angle_gamma   90.00
#
_symmetry.space_group_name_H-M   'P 1'
#
loop_
_entity.id
_entity.type
_entity.pdbx_description
1 polymer ?
#
loop_
_entity_poly.entity_id
_entity_poly.type
_entity_poly.pdbx_seq_one_letter_code
_entity_poly.pdbx_strand_id
1 'polypeptide(L)'
;MAEELFDEDIEKLPEGAKKQITVNAYERNPKARELCLQKYGYKCSVCGFDFEEVYGEIGTKYIHVHHLKPLNEINGEYEVDPINDLKPVCPNCHSMLHKAKLSIEQLRAILKN
;
A
#
# COMPACT_ATOMS: atom_id res chain seq x y z
N MET A 1 -23.67 -12.31 20.73
CA MET A 1 -23.20 -13.28 21.75
C MET A 1 -22.03 -13.98 21.11
N ALA A 2 -20.83 -13.84 21.68
CA ALA A 2 -19.69 -14.64 21.24
C ALA A 2 -19.94 -16.07 21.78
N GLU A 3 -19.96 -17.06 20.90
CA GLU A 3 -20.01 -18.46 21.30
C GLU A 3 -18.68 -18.81 21.97
N GLU A 4 -18.75 -19.30 23.21
CA GLU A 4 -17.60 -19.77 23.96
C GLU A 4 -17.05 -21.02 23.24
N LEU A 5 -15.84 -20.91 22.71
CA LEU A 5 -15.09 -22.05 22.17
C LEU A 5 -14.67 -22.93 23.35
N PHE A 6 -15.18 -24.16 23.41
CA PHE A 6 -14.78 -25.14 24.42
C PHE A 6 -13.34 -25.63 24.14
N ASP A 7 -12.51 -25.63 25.18
CA ASP A 7 -11.06 -25.90 25.12
C ASP A 7 -10.66 -27.28 24.54
N GLU A 8 -11.57 -28.25 24.48
CA GLU A 8 -11.22 -29.65 24.19
C GLU A 8 -11.04 -29.97 22.69
N ASP A 9 -11.45 -29.08 21.78
CA ASP A 9 -11.34 -29.25 20.31
C ASP A 9 -10.50 -28.16 19.61
N ILE A 10 -9.60 -27.47 20.33
CA ILE A 10 -8.65 -26.55 19.66
C ILE A 10 -7.56 -27.37 18.97
N GLU A 11 -7.74 -27.60 17.68
CA GLU A 11 -6.73 -28.20 16.82
C GLU A 11 -5.39 -27.46 16.99
N LYS A 12 -4.31 -28.19 17.26
CA LYS A 12 -2.98 -27.60 17.39
C LYS A 12 -2.53 -27.14 16.01
N LEU A 13 -2.48 -25.82 15.81
CA LEU A 13 -2.00 -25.17 14.58
C LEU A 13 -0.53 -24.72 14.77
N PRO A 14 0.49 -25.57 14.51
CA PRO A 14 1.88 -25.15 14.67
C PRO A 14 2.27 -24.10 13.62
N GLU A 15 2.64 -22.91 14.07
CA GLU A 15 3.17 -21.82 13.24
C GLU A 15 4.67 -21.57 13.51
N GLY A 16 5.33 -20.82 12.62
CA GLY A 16 6.71 -20.35 12.84
C GLY A 16 7.83 -21.16 12.15
N ALA A 17 7.49 -22.16 11.34
CA ALA A 17 8.48 -22.82 10.48
C ALA A 17 9.09 -21.81 9.48
N LYS A 18 10.43 -21.74 9.42
CA LYS A 18 11.14 -20.84 8.50
C LYS A 18 11.06 -21.39 7.07
N LYS A 19 10.43 -20.64 6.17
CA LYS A 19 10.42 -20.91 4.72
C LYS A 19 11.26 -19.87 4.00
N GLN A 20 12.24 -20.31 3.22
CA GLN A 20 13.03 -19.40 2.37
C GLN A 20 12.31 -19.22 1.03
N ILE A 21 12.08 -17.97 0.64
CA ILE A 21 11.43 -17.60 -0.63
C ILE A 21 12.37 -16.63 -1.35
N THR A 22 12.73 -16.96 -2.59
CA THR A 22 13.51 -16.07 -3.47
C THR A 22 12.55 -15.24 -4.30
N VAL A 23 12.59 -13.92 -4.16
CA VAL A 23 11.77 -12.98 -4.95
C VAL A 23 12.67 -12.04 -5.74
N ASN A 24 12.26 -11.71 -6.96
CA ASN A 24 12.92 -10.66 -7.74
C ASN A 24 12.54 -9.29 -7.16
N ALA A 25 13.54 -8.46 -6.87
CA ALA A 25 13.33 -7.07 -6.47
C ALA A 25 13.56 -6.16 -7.68
N TYR A 26 12.55 -5.37 -8.02
CA TYR A 26 12.70 -4.28 -8.99
C TYR A 26 13.27 -3.07 -8.28
N GLU A 27 14.36 -2.51 -8.80
CA GLU A 27 14.97 -1.30 -8.26
C GLU A 27 13.98 -0.13 -8.35
N ARG A 28 13.73 0.55 -7.23
CA ARG A 28 12.87 1.73 -7.18
C ARG A 28 13.76 2.93 -6.89
N ASN A 29 13.66 3.97 -7.70
CA ASN A 29 14.43 5.18 -7.50
C ASN A 29 13.87 5.97 -6.29
N PRO A 30 14.62 6.10 -5.17
CA PRO A 30 14.13 6.79 -3.98
C PRO A 30 13.86 8.29 -4.24
N LYS A 31 14.53 8.89 -5.23
CA LYS A 31 14.28 10.30 -5.61
C LYS A 31 12.89 10.48 -6.21
N ALA A 32 12.39 9.51 -6.98
CA ALA A 32 11.04 9.58 -7.53
C ALA A 32 9.97 9.59 -6.43
N ARG A 33 10.18 8.78 -5.38
CA ARG A 33 9.33 8.84 -4.18
C ARG A 33 9.38 10.22 -3.52
N GLU A 34 10.58 10.74 -3.30
CA GLU A 34 10.75 12.03 -2.62
C GLU A 34 10.08 13.18 -3.39
N LEU A 35 10.30 13.26 -4.70
CA LEU A 35 9.66 14.26 -5.58
C LEU A 35 8.13 14.15 -5.58
N CYS A 36 7.59 12.93 -5.58
CA CYS A 36 6.15 12.69 -5.46
C CYS A 36 5.61 13.26 -4.14
N LEU A 37 6.28 12.98 -3.02
CA LEU A 37 5.85 13.41 -1.69
C LEU A 37 6.08 14.92 -1.45
N GLN A 38 7.10 15.52 -2.06
CA GLN A 38 7.26 16.98 -2.06
C GLN A 38 6.10 17.68 -2.77
N LYS A 39 5.55 17.06 -3.83
CA LYS A 39 4.42 17.64 -4.59
C LYS A 39 3.06 17.40 -3.93
N TYR A 40 2.81 16.19 -3.44
CA TYR A 40 1.48 15.76 -2.98
C TYR A 40 1.33 15.65 -1.46
N GLY A 41 2.44 15.65 -0.71
CA GLY A 41 2.44 15.46 0.73
C GLY A 41 2.18 14.02 1.17
N TYR A 42 1.77 13.87 2.44
CA TYR A 42 1.61 12.59 3.12
C TYR A 42 0.14 12.18 3.32
N LYS A 43 -0.79 12.82 2.59
CA LYS A 43 -2.21 12.48 2.61
C LYS A 43 -2.55 11.44 1.55
N CYS A 44 -3.40 10.48 1.89
CA CYS A 44 -3.86 9.48 0.95
C CYS A 44 -4.67 10.12 -0.19
N SER A 45 -4.25 9.92 -1.44
CA SER A 45 -4.94 10.43 -2.63
C SER A 45 -6.32 9.81 -2.86
N VAL A 46 -6.62 8.69 -2.18
CA VAL A 46 -7.87 7.95 -2.31
C VAL A 46 -8.86 8.39 -1.21
N CYS A 47 -8.52 8.18 0.06
CA CYS A 47 -9.42 8.40 1.20
C CYS A 47 -9.09 9.64 2.04
N GLY A 48 -8.03 10.39 1.74
CA GLY A 48 -7.63 11.58 2.50
C GLY A 48 -6.96 11.29 3.84
N PHE A 49 -6.81 10.02 4.25
CA PHE A 49 -6.17 9.63 5.50
C PHE A 49 -4.74 10.16 5.60
N ASP A 50 -4.41 10.71 6.76
CA ASP A 50 -3.10 11.22 7.14
C ASP A 50 -2.64 10.51 8.41
N PHE A 51 -1.44 9.93 8.38
CA PHE A 51 -0.91 9.17 9.50
C PHE A 51 -0.46 10.07 10.65
N GLU A 52 0.08 11.24 10.36
CA GLU A 52 0.52 12.19 11.38
C GLU A 52 -0.68 12.79 12.11
N GLU A 53 -1.77 13.09 11.39
CA GLU A 53 -3.01 13.59 12.02
C GLU A 53 -3.68 12.56 12.94
N VAL A 54 -3.61 11.27 12.61
CA VAL A 54 -4.31 10.21 13.37
C VAL A 54 -3.43 9.57 14.43
N TYR A 55 -2.14 9.37 14.16
CA TYR A 55 -1.23 8.66 15.04
C TYR A 55 -0.16 9.57 15.70
N GLY A 56 -0.10 10.85 15.34
CA GLY A 56 0.90 11.77 15.85
C GLY A 56 2.30 11.45 15.33
N GLU A 57 3.32 11.61 16.18
CA GLU A 57 4.74 11.55 15.78
C GLU A 57 5.16 10.22 15.13
N ILE A 58 4.51 9.10 15.49
CA ILE A 58 4.81 7.79 14.87
C ILE A 58 4.36 7.72 13.40
N GLY A 59 3.42 8.57 13.01
CA GLY A 59 2.88 8.68 11.64
C GLY A 59 3.63 9.68 10.76
N THR A 60 4.57 10.43 11.31
CA THR A 60 5.32 11.47 10.60
C THR A 60 6.03 10.89 9.38
N LYS A 61 5.83 11.52 8.22
CA LYS A 61 6.39 11.12 6.92
C LYS A 61 6.08 9.67 6.50
N TYR A 62 5.03 9.07 7.06
CA TYR A 62 4.64 7.69 6.78
C TYR A 62 3.50 7.64 5.75
N ILE A 63 3.82 7.22 4.53
CA ILE A 63 2.84 6.85 3.50
C ILE A 63 3.47 5.96 2.43
N HIS A 64 2.64 5.16 1.75
CA HIS A 64 3.05 4.38 0.58
C HIS A 64 2.87 5.20 -0.70
N VAL A 65 3.63 4.87 -1.74
CA VAL A 65 3.50 5.47 -3.07
C VAL A 65 3.14 4.37 -4.07
N HIS A 66 2.03 4.58 -4.77
CA HIS A 66 1.50 3.65 -5.77
C HIS A 66 1.86 4.12 -7.18
N HIS A 67 2.23 3.18 -8.05
CA HIS A 67 2.47 3.42 -9.47
C HIS A 67 1.15 3.27 -10.22
N LEU A 68 0.71 4.33 -10.91
CA LEU A 68 -0.50 4.34 -11.71
C LEU A 68 -0.35 3.52 -13.00
N LYS A 69 0.86 3.49 -13.57
CA LYS A 69 1.22 2.60 -14.68
C LYS A 69 1.90 1.35 -14.12
N PRO A 70 1.36 0.15 -14.38
CA PRO A 70 1.97 -1.09 -13.93
C PRO A 70 3.35 -1.29 -14.58
N LEU A 71 4.41 -1.42 -13.77
CA LEU A 71 5.78 -1.66 -14.27
C LEU A 71 5.89 -3.00 -15.03
N ASN A 72 4.99 -3.95 -14.78
CA ASN A 72 4.97 -5.25 -15.47
C ASN A 72 4.45 -5.18 -16.91
N GLU A 73 3.83 -4.07 -17.34
CA GLU A 73 3.48 -3.85 -18.74
C GLU A 73 4.61 -3.14 -19.51
N ILE A 74 5.60 -2.60 -18.79
CA ILE A 74 6.72 -1.88 -19.38
C ILE A 74 7.87 -2.88 -19.56
N ASN A 75 7.92 -3.52 -20.73
CA ASN A 75 9.03 -4.38 -21.15
C ASN A 75 10.29 -3.54 -21.48
N GLY A 76 10.92 -2.92 -20.47
CA GLY A 76 12.15 -2.15 -20.64
C GLY A 76 12.52 -1.24 -19.45
N GLU A 77 13.62 -0.50 -19.59
CA GLU A 77 13.96 0.62 -18.69
C GLU A 77 12.92 1.74 -18.85
N TYR A 78 12.30 2.15 -17.74
CA TYR A 78 11.28 3.19 -17.71
C TYR A 78 11.74 4.38 -16.88
N GLU A 79 11.70 5.57 -17.47
CA GLU A 79 11.84 6.80 -16.70
C GLU A 79 10.49 7.13 -16.04
N VAL A 80 10.43 6.95 -14.71
CA VAL A 80 9.23 7.25 -13.94
C VAL A 80 9.04 8.75 -13.81
N ASP A 81 7.84 9.24 -14.18
CA ASP A 81 7.42 10.61 -13.88
C ASP A 81 6.90 10.65 -12.42
N PRO A 82 7.62 11.29 -11.48
CA PRO A 82 7.24 11.29 -10.07
C PRO A 82 5.90 11.97 -9.78
N ILE A 83 5.42 12.79 -10.71
CA ILE A 83 4.21 13.59 -10.53
C ILE A 83 3.03 12.89 -11.20
N ASN A 84 3.22 12.37 -12.42
CA ASN A 84 2.14 11.81 -13.22
C ASN A 84 1.95 10.30 -13.04
N ASP A 85 3.01 9.56 -12.70
CA ASP A 85 2.95 8.10 -12.56
C ASP A 85 2.82 7.64 -11.12
N LEU A 86 3.07 8.53 -10.15
CA LEU A 86 3.09 8.19 -8.72
C LEU A 86 2.05 8.98 -7.94
N LYS A 87 1.41 8.32 -6.98
CA LYS A 87 0.50 8.96 -6.02
C LYS A 87 0.68 8.41 -4.60
N PRO A 88 0.65 9.27 -3.57
CA PRO A 88 0.65 8.81 -2.18
C PRO A 88 -0.69 8.16 -1.83
N VAL A 89 -0.64 6.99 -1.21
CA VAL A 89 -1.80 6.21 -0.75
C VAL A 89 -1.50 5.54 0.59
N CYS A 90 -2.50 5.40 1.46
CA CYS A 90 -2.32 4.66 2.71
C CYS A 90 -2.18 3.14 2.43
N PRO A 91 -1.57 2.36 3.34
CA PRO A 91 -1.43 0.91 3.22
C PRO A 91 -2.73 0.18 2.92
N ASN A 92 -3.86 0.61 3.49
CA ASN A 92 -5.16 -0.01 3.28
C ASN A 92 -5.66 0.18 1.84
N CYS A 93 -5.64 1.42 1.35
CA CYS A 93 -6.01 1.70 -0.05
C CYS A 93 -5.02 1.06 -1.02
N HIS A 94 -3.72 1.05 -0.69
CA HIS A 94 -2.71 0.41 -1.51
C HIS A 94 -3.00 -1.08 -1.72
N SER A 95 -3.33 -1.80 -0.64
CA SER A 95 -3.74 -3.20 -0.70
C SER A 95 -5.00 -3.40 -1.56
N MET A 96 -5.98 -2.51 -1.47
CA MET A 96 -7.22 -2.62 -2.27
C MET A 96 -6.97 -2.34 -3.76
N LEU A 97 -6.14 -1.35 -4.11
CA LEU A 97 -5.74 -1.07 -5.50
C LEU A 97 -5.09 -2.31 -6.13
N HIS A 98 -4.14 -2.94 -5.43
CA HIS A 98 -3.49 -4.16 -5.92
C HIS A 98 -4.41 -5.37 -5.96
N LYS A 99 -5.27 -5.55 -4.95
CA LYS A 99 -6.17 -6.71 -4.86
C LYS A 99 -7.20 -6.73 -6.00
N ALA A 100 -7.78 -5.58 -6.30
CA ALA A 100 -8.86 -5.46 -7.28
C ALA A 100 -8.40 -4.94 -8.66
N LYS A 101 -7.10 -4.61 -8.81
CA LYS A 101 -6.52 -3.98 -10.01
C LYS A 101 -7.30 -2.73 -10.45
N LEU A 102 -7.68 -1.90 -9.48
CA LEU A 102 -8.46 -0.69 -9.72
C LEU A 102 -7.55 0.53 -9.86
N SER A 103 -8.01 1.52 -10.59
CA SER A 103 -7.44 2.87 -10.54
C SER A 103 -7.80 3.56 -9.23
N ILE A 104 -7.06 4.62 -8.89
CA ILE A 104 -7.35 5.48 -7.74
C ILE A 104 -8.77 6.04 -7.80
N GLU A 105 -9.21 6.47 -8.98
CA GLU A 105 -10.55 7.04 -9.19
C GLU A 105 -11.64 5.99 -8.98
N GLN A 106 -11.44 4.77 -9.49
CA GLN A 106 -12.37 3.66 -9.28
C GLN A 106 -12.48 3.29 -7.80
N LEU A 107 -11.36 3.17 -7.09
CA LEU A 107 -11.40 2.86 -5.66
C LEU A 107 -12.06 3.98 -4.87
N ARG A 108 -11.80 5.25 -5.23
CA ARG A 108 -12.43 6.40 -4.60
C ARG A 108 -13.95 6.41 -4.78
N ALA A 109 -14.45 5.97 -5.93
CA ALA A 109 -15.90 5.88 -6.19
C ALA A 109 -16.61 4.78 -5.37
N ILE A 110 -15.88 3.75 -4.95
CA ILE A 110 -16.44 2.60 -4.19
C ILE A 110 -16.39 2.86 -2.67
N LEU A 111 -15.48 3.72 -2.21
CA LEU A 111 -15.39 4.07 -0.80
C LEU A 111 -16.69 4.71 -0.31
N LYS A 112 -17.28 4.05 0.69
CA LYS A 112 -18.44 4.56 1.42
C LYS A 112 -17.89 5.32 2.62
N ASN A 113 -18.00 6.65 2.58
CA ASN A 113 -17.73 7.49 3.74
C ASN A 113 -18.86 7.37 4.77
#